data_AF-A0A0N1FVQ4-F1
#
_entry.id   AF-A0A0N1FVQ4-F1
#
_cell.length_a   1.000
_cell.length_b   1.000
_cell.length_c   1.000
_cell.angle_alpha   90.00
_cell.angle_beta   90.00
_cell.angle_gamma   90.00
#
_symmetry.space_group_name_H-M   'P 1'
#
loop_
_entity.id
_entity.type
_entity.pdbx_description
1 polymer ?
#
loop_
_entity_poly.entity_id
_entity_poly.type
_entity_poly.pdbx_seq_one_letter_code
_entity_poly.pdbx_strand_id
1 'polypeptide(L)'
;MPAMRETGAGTLLFTTGGGSVDPVPMLGNVHAAGAALRNWVINLGKELAGSGVHAAHVAINVWIGDGGPGGYPTATSEEIAPLYWDLHENRDRSEAVFNA
;
A
#
# COMPACT_ATOMS: atom_id res chain seq x y z
N MET A 1 -3.40 4.31 17.86
CA MET A 1 -2.07 3.69 17.98
C MET A 1 -1.37 3.94 19.33
N PRO A 2 -2.00 3.81 20.52
CA PRO A 2 -1.26 3.96 21.79
C PRO A 2 -0.22 2.85 22.00
N ALA A 3 -0.63 1.57 21.86
CA ALA A 3 0.25 0.44 22.15
C ALA A 3 1.55 0.40 21.32
N MET A 4 1.49 0.59 19.99
CA MET A 4 2.71 0.60 19.15
C MET A 4 3.64 1.78 19.48
N ARG A 5 3.08 2.91 19.92
CA ARG A 5 3.88 4.07 20.36
C ARG A 5 4.51 3.83 21.73
N GLU A 6 3.79 3.17 22.64
CA GLU A 6 4.31 2.77 23.95
C GLU A 6 5.42 1.73 23.83
N THR A 7 5.31 0.78 22.89
CA THR A 7 6.32 -0.25 22.65
C THR A 7 7.44 0.20 21.71
N GLY A 8 7.31 1.35 21.05
CA GLY A 8 8.25 1.84 20.03
C GLY A 8 8.45 0.85 18.87
N ALA A 9 7.44 0.03 18.58
CA ALA A 9 7.56 -1.05 17.60
C ALA A 9 6.20 -1.34 16.95
N GLY A 10 6.19 -1.40 15.63
CA GLY A 10 5.02 -1.83 14.87
C GLY A 10 5.11 -1.54 13.38
N THR A 11 4.19 -2.12 12.63
CA THR A 11 4.05 -1.87 11.19
C THR A 11 2.58 -1.64 10.86
N LEU A 12 2.32 -0.62 10.07
CA LEU A 12 1.01 -0.30 9.50
C LEU A 12 1.13 -0.35 7.97
N LEU A 13 0.41 -1.25 7.33
CA LEU A 13 0.34 -1.36 5.86
C LEU A 13 -1.07 -1.03 5.40
N PHE A 14 -1.18 -0.08 4.49
CA PHE A 14 -2.47 0.39 3.96
C PHE A 14 -2.52 0.12 2.46
N THR A 15 -3.60 -0.48 1.99
CA THR A 15 -3.71 -0.97 0.61
C THR A 15 -4.74 -0.20 -0.18
N THR A 16 -4.42 0.09 -1.44
CA THR A 16 -5.36 0.62 -2.44
C THR A 16 -5.06 0.02 -3.83
N GLY A 17 -5.88 0.32 -4.83
CA GLY A 17 -5.53 0.04 -6.22
C GLY A 17 -4.46 0.97 -6.80
N GLY A 18 -3.84 0.55 -7.90
CA GLY A 18 -2.84 1.30 -8.65
C GLY A 18 -3.27 2.72 -9.04
N GLY A 19 -4.57 2.96 -9.23
CA GLY A 19 -5.06 4.30 -9.57
C GLY A 19 -5.09 5.31 -8.44
N SER A 20 -4.67 4.93 -7.22
CA SER A 20 -4.23 5.90 -6.21
C SER A 20 -2.93 6.63 -6.60
N VAL A 21 -2.15 6.06 -7.52
CA VAL A 21 -0.90 6.60 -8.07
C VAL A 21 -1.12 7.13 -9.49
N ASP A 22 -1.64 6.30 -10.39
CA ASP A 22 -1.94 6.66 -11.79
C ASP A 22 -3.44 6.45 -12.11
N PRO A 23 -4.27 7.50 -12.00
CA PRO A 23 -5.73 7.35 -12.05
C PRO A 23 -6.26 6.78 -13.36
N VAL A 24 -7.08 5.73 -13.26
CA VAL A 24 -7.85 5.20 -14.41
C VAL A 24 -9.31 5.65 -14.37
N PRO A 25 -9.89 6.17 -15.49
CA PRO A 25 -11.26 6.70 -15.52
C PRO A 25 -12.34 5.73 -15.03
N MET A 26 -12.20 4.44 -15.35
CA MET A 26 -13.15 3.38 -14.97
C MET A 26 -13.39 3.28 -13.45
N LEU A 27 -12.42 3.71 -12.63
CA LEU A 27 -12.42 3.57 -11.17
C LEU A 27 -12.30 4.93 -10.47
N GLY A 28 -12.70 6.02 -11.14
CA GLY A 28 -12.49 7.39 -10.64
C GLY A 28 -13.13 7.69 -9.28
N ASN A 29 -14.26 7.05 -8.96
CA ASN A 29 -14.95 7.23 -7.68
C ASN A 29 -14.16 6.67 -6.48
N VAL A 30 -13.51 5.52 -6.64
CA VAL A 30 -12.75 4.87 -5.56
C VAL A 30 -11.30 5.35 -5.50
N HIS A 31 -10.70 5.69 -6.65
CA HIS A 31 -9.31 6.13 -6.71
C HIS A 31 -9.06 7.50 -6.07
N ALA A 32 -10.05 8.41 -6.06
CA ALA A 32 -9.92 9.67 -5.33
C ALA A 32 -9.70 9.46 -3.82
N ALA A 33 -10.50 8.59 -3.20
CA ALA A 33 -10.31 8.21 -1.80
C ALA A 33 -8.98 7.46 -1.58
N GLY A 34 -8.60 6.60 -2.53
CA GLY A 34 -7.31 5.90 -2.51
C GLY A 34 -6.11 6.84 -2.55
N ALA A 35 -6.14 7.87 -3.39
CA ALA A 35 -5.09 8.89 -3.48
C ALA A 35 -5.00 9.75 -2.20
N ALA A 36 -6.15 10.06 -1.59
CA ALA A 36 -6.19 10.73 -0.29
C ALA A 36 -5.56 9.85 0.81
N LEU A 37 -5.91 8.55 0.85
CA LEU A 37 -5.31 7.61 1.79
C LEU A 37 -3.79 7.48 1.58
N ARG A 38 -3.34 7.30 0.33
CA ARG A 38 -1.92 7.28 -0.04
C ARG A 38 -1.17 8.48 0.52
N ASN A 39 -1.69 9.69 0.27
CA ASN A 39 -1.08 10.92 0.76
C ASN A 39 -0.98 10.94 2.29
N TRP A 40 -2.05 10.55 2.98
CA TRP A 40 -2.06 10.50 4.44
C TRP A 40 -1.05 9.50 5.00
N VAL A 41 -0.95 8.29 4.44
CA VAL A 41 -0.03 7.24 4.91
C VAL A 41 1.43 7.65 4.73
N ILE A 42 1.78 8.26 3.61
CA ILE A 42 3.15 8.77 3.39
C ILE A 42 3.50 9.84 4.43
N ASN A 43 2.57 10.75 4.74
CA ASN A 43 2.79 11.76 5.79
C ASN A 43 2.85 11.12 7.20
N LEU A 44 2.05 10.10 7.46
CA LEU A 44 2.14 9.32 8.69
C LEU A 44 3.51 8.65 8.84
N GLY A 45 4.07 8.07 7.77
CA GLY A 45 5.41 7.51 7.78
C GLY A 45 6.48 8.53 8.16
N LYS A 46 6.36 9.77 7.66
CA LYS A 46 7.25 10.88 8.04
C LYS A 46 7.10 11.28 9.51
N GLU A 47 5.86 11.39 10.00
CA GLU A 47 5.56 11.73 11.39
C GLU A 47 6.05 10.66 12.38
N LEU A 48 6.09 9.39 11.95
CA LEU A 48 6.55 8.27 12.76
C LEU A 48 8.06 8.01 12.65
N ALA A 49 8.80 8.79 11.86
CA ALA A 49 10.24 8.60 11.69
C ALA A 49 10.96 8.64 13.05
N GLY A 50 11.79 7.63 13.32
CA GLY A 50 12.51 7.49 14.60
C GLY A 50 11.68 6.95 15.77
N SER A 51 10.37 6.75 15.62
CA SER A 51 9.51 6.18 16.68
C SER A 51 9.59 4.64 16.79
N GLY A 52 10.22 3.98 15.81
CA GLY A 52 10.23 2.53 15.66
C GLY A 52 8.92 1.91 15.12
N VAL A 53 7.91 2.75 14.85
CA VAL A 53 6.69 2.37 14.12
C VAL A 53 6.84 2.72 12.65
N HIS A 54 6.63 1.73 11.77
CA HIS A 54 6.66 1.89 10.33
C HIS A 54 5.24 2.04 9.76
N ALA A 55 5.05 2.98 8.83
CA ALA A 55 3.82 3.09 8.04
C ALA A 55 4.16 3.16 6.56
N ALA A 56 3.49 2.32 5.77
CA ALA A 56 3.66 2.29 4.32
C ALA A 56 2.34 2.06 3.59
N HIS A 57 2.25 2.67 2.40
CA HIS A 57 1.16 2.47 1.46
C HIS A 57 1.56 1.44 0.41
N VAL A 58 0.62 0.57 0.03
CA VAL A 58 0.78 -0.43 -1.02
C VAL A 58 -0.30 -0.19 -2.08
N ALA A 59 0.12 0.15 -3.29
CA ALA A 59 -0.74 0.23 -4.45
C ALA A 59 -0.65 -1.09 -5.24
N ILE A 60 -1.75 -1.85 -5.31
CA ILE A 60 -1.82 -3.06 -6.13
C ILE A 60 -2.31 -2.64 -7.53
N ASN A 61 -1.41 -2.61 -8.51
CA ASN A 61 -1.70 -2.18 -9.88
C ASN A 61 -2.02 -3.36 -10.81
N VAL A 62 -2.69 -4.37 -10.27
CA VAL A 62 -3.10 -5.59 -10.99
C VAL A 62 -4.48 -6.00 -10.51
N TRP A 63 -5.18 -6.81 -11.31
CA TRP A 63 -6.35 -7.54 -10.82
C TRP A 63 -5.90 -8.75 -10.00
N ILE A 64 -6.54 -9.00 -8.85
CA ILE A 64 -6.17 -10.12 -7.99
C ILE A 64 -6.95 -11.37 -8.44
N GLY A 65 -6.25 -12.45 -8.77
CA GLY A 65 -6.83 -13.66 -9.34
C GLY A 65 -7.07 -13.54 -10.84
N ASP A 66 -7.95 -14.39 -11.38
CA ASP A 66 -8.18 -14.60 -12.82
C ASP A 66 -9.43 -13.89 -13.38
N GLY A 67 -10.14 -13.10 -12.56
CA GLY A 67 -11.39 -12.42 -12.93
C GLY A 67 -11.25 -11.03 -13.57
N GLY A 68 -10.04 -10.62 -13.95
CA GLY A 68 -9.77 -9.27 -14.45
C GLY A 68 -10.35 -8.99 -15.85
N PRO A 69 -10.65 -7.72 -16.18
CA PRO A 69 -11.01 -7.35 -17.55
C PRO A 69 -9.86 -7.69 -18.51
N GLY A 70 -10.20 -8.12 -19.72
CA GLY A 70 -9.20 -8.48 -20.73
C GLY A 70 -8.22 -7.34 -21.00
N GLY A 71 -6.92 -7.67 -21.05
CA GLY A 71 -5.84 -6.70 -21.28
C GLY A 71 -5.32 -5.99 -20.04
N TYR A 72 -5.88 -6.25 -18.85
CA TYR A 72 -5.30 -5.79 -17.58
C TYR A 72 -4.38 -6.86 -16.98
N PRO A 73 -3.22 -6.47 -16.41
CA PRO A 73 -2.37 -7.39 -15.69
C PRO A 73 -3.08 -8.02 -14.49
N THR A 74 -2.79 -9.29 -14.21
CA THR A 74 -3.36 -10.06 -13.10
C THR A 74 -2.25 -10.72 -12.29
N ALA A 75 -2.47 -10.90 -10.99
CA ALA A 75 -1.58 -11.67 -10.12
C ALA A 75 -2.36 -12.38 -9.00
N THR A 76 -1.83 -13.46 -8.45
CA THR A 76 -2.40 -14.14 -7.28
C THR A 76 -2.03 -13.44 -5.97
N SER A 77 -2.73 -13.77 -4.89
CA SER A 77 -2.36 -13.30 -3.54
C SER A 77 -0.96 -13.74 -3.14
N GLU A 78 -0.52 -14.92 -3.57
CA GLU A 78 0.79 -15.50 -3.28
C GLU A 78 1.91 -14.74 -3.99
N GLU A 79 1.64 -14.19 -5.18
CA GLU A 79 2.59 -13.33 -5.89
C GLU A 79 2.72 -11.95 -5.25
N ILE A 80 1.63 -11.44 -4.65
CA ILE A 80 1.59 -10.11 -4.03
C ILE A 80 2.15 -10.11 -2.59
N ALA A 81 1.90 -11.17 -1.82
CA ALA A 81 2.25 -11.25 -0.40
C ALA A 81 3.74 -10.97 -0.07
N PRO A 82 4.74 -11.38 -0.88
CA PRO A 82 6.14 -11.06 -0.64
C PRO A 82 6.42 -9.56 -0.50
N LEU A 83 5.70 -8.70 -1.22
CA LEU A 83 5.88 -7.25 -1.10
C LEU A 83 5.50 -6.72 0.29
N TYR A 84 4.43 -7.26 0.88
CA TYR A 84 3.98 -6.87 2.23
C TYR A 84 4.97 -7.34 3.29
N TRP A 85 5.50 -8.55 3.12
CA TRP A 85 6.52 -9.09 4.01
C TRP A 85 7.80 -8.27 3.98
N ASP A 86 8.28 -7.92 2.78
CA ASP A 86 9.45 -7.08 2.58
C ASP A 86 9.30 -5.70 3.25
N LEU A 87 8.14 -5.04 3.10
CA LEU A 87 7.87 -3.77 3.77
C LEU A 87 7.83 -3.91 5.30
N HIS A 88 7.36 -5.04 5.82
CA HIS A 88 7.34 -5.31 7.25
C HIS A 88 8.74 -5.58 7.83
N GLU A 89 9.60 -6.30 7.11
CA GLU A 89 10.95 -6.63 7.56
C GLU A 89 11.92 -5.46 7.39
N ASN A 90 11.97 -4.86 6.19
CA ASN A 90 12.99 -3.86 5.86
C ASN A 90 12.63 -2.45 6.35
N ARG A 91 11.34 -2.09 6.32
CA ARG A 91 10.81 -0.82 6.87
C ARG A 91 11.52 0.44 6.34
N ASP A 92 12.09 0.37 5.15
CA ASP A 92 12.99 1.37 4.56
C ASP A 92 12.28 2.40 3.65
N ARG A 93 11.02 2.15 3.32
CA ARG A 93 10.23 2.99 2.41
C ARG A 93 8.77 3.08 2.81
N SER A 94 8.16 4.24 2.64
CA SER A 94 6.75 4.50 3.01
C SER A 94 5.75 4.23 1.87
N GLU A 95 6.22 3.69 0.75
CA GLU A 95 5.39 3.41 -0.41
C GLU A 95 5.96 2.25 -1.24
N ALA A 96 5.07 1.42 -1.78
CA ALA A 96 5.38 0.49 -2.86
C ALA A 96 4.20 0.32 -3.82
N VAL A 97 4.52 0.01 -5.08
CA VAL A 97 3.54 -0.34 -6.12
C VAL A 97 3.82 -1.75 -6.59
N PHE A 98 2.83 -2.64 -6.50
CA PHE A 98 2.89 -3.96 -7.09
C PHE A 98 2.43 -3.90 -8.56
N ASN A 99 3.25 -4.39 -9.46
CA ASN A 99 2.94 -4.58 -10.88
C ASN A 99 3.27 -6.04 -11.26
N ALA A 100 2.61 -6.57 -12.30
CA ALA A 100 2.92 -7.87 -12.90
C ALA A 100 3.68 -7.71 -14.23
#